data_AF-A0A0F2NVN7-F1
#
_entry.id   AF-A0A0F2NVN7-F1
#
_cell.length_a   1.000
_cell.length_b   1.000
_cell.length_c   1.000
_cell.angle_alpha   90.00
_cell.angle_beta   90.00
_cell.angle_gamma   90.00
#
_symmetry.space_group_name_H-M   'P 1'
#
loop_
_entity.id
_entity.type
_entity.pdbx_description
1 polymer ?
#
loop_
_entity_poly.entity_id
_entity_poly.type
_entity_poly.pdbx_seq_one_letter_code
_entity_poly.pdbx_strand_id
1 'polypeptide(L)'
;MIIVISNPTQIKGEYSIIHQLFEQGLESFHIYKPDFSSDQIAEFKQQISAKYHSRIMLHEEYFKFHSLKELENCKEKYDYAFLSPVFDSISKAGYKSQLNLKEVSNVLKNKKDKIIALGGIDEDKINTIKAIGFSGIALLGAIWKSDNPVKKFKQIKEKWLKSELVH
;
A
#
# COMPACT_ATOMS: atom_id res chain seq x y z
N MET A 1 9.06 -0.36 3.60
CA MET A 1 8.50 -0.31 2.25
C MET A 1 7.24 0.54 2.23
N ILE A 2 7.14 1.49 1.31
CA ILE A 2 5.93 2.26 1.05
C ILE A 2 5.49 2.03 -0.39
N ILE A 3 4.26 1.56 -0.55
CA ILE A 3 3.60 1.33 -1.83
C ILE A 3 2.50 2.37 -2.01
N VAL A 4 2.39 2.96 -3.21
CA VAL A 4 1.19 3.71 -3.61
C VAL A 4 0.50 2.90 -4.70
N ILE A 5 -0.78 2.61 -4.50
CA ILE A 5 -1.62 1.92 -5.50
C ILE A 5 -2.35 2.99 -6.30
N SER A 6 -2.43 2.88 -7.63
CA SER A 6 -3.14 3.84 -8.49
C SER A 6 -4.61 4.00 -8.10
N ASN A 7 -5.22 5.11 -8.51
CA ASN A 7 -6.67 5.23 -8.41
C ASN A 7 -7.31 4.19 -9.35
N PRO A 8 -8.35 3.43 -8.94
CA PRO A 8 -8.99 2.44 -9.80
C PRO A 8 -9.48 3.02 -11.14
N THR A 9 -9.93 4.27 -11.11
CA THR A 9 -10.33 5.01 -12.31
C THR A 9 -9.26 6.03 -12.69
N GLN A 10 -9.22 6.42 -13.97
CA GLN A 10 -8.32 7.47 -14.41
C GLN A 10 -8.78 8.82 -13.87
N ILE A 11 -7.85 9.61 -13.35
CA ILE A 11 -8.12 10.95 -12.84
C ILE A 11 -7.25 11.99 -13.52
N LYS A 12 -7.73 13.23 -13.56
CA LYS A 12 -6.98 14.35 -14.12
C LYS A 12 -5.70 14.57 -13.30
N GLY A 13 -4.57 14.70 -14.00
CA GLY A 13 -3.27 14.97 -13.36
C GLY A 13 -2.59 13.77 -12.71
N GLU A 14 -3.15 12.54 -12.85
CA GLU A 14 -2.62 11.32 -12.23
C GLU A 14 -1.13 11.11 -12.51
N TYR A 15 -0.71 11.19 -13.79
CA TYR A 15 0.70 11.01 -14.17
C TYR A 15 1.63 12.03 -13.51
N SER A 16 1.24 13.31 -13.42
CA SER A 16 2.05 14.34 -12.78
C SER A 16 2.23 14.04 -11.28
N ILE A 17 1.17 13.60 -10.61
CA ILE A 17 1.23 13.18 -9.20
C ILE A 17 2.17 11.97 -9.06
N ILE A 18 2.05 10.94 -9.90
CA ILE A 18 2.91 9.75 -9.86
C ILE A 18 4.40 10.13 -9.97
N HIS A 19 4.76 10.99 -10.93
CA HIS A 19 6.14 11.45 -11.09
C HIS A 19 6.63 12.20 -9.84
N GLN A 20 5.82 13.10 -9.30
CA GLN A 20 6.16 13.82 -8.07
C GLN A 20 6.32 12.87 -6.89
N LEU A 21 5.49 11.83 -6.75
CA LEU A 21 5.66 10.80 -5.71
C LEU A 21 7.00 10.08 -5.85
N PHE A 22 7.38 9.68 -7.07
CA PHE A 22 8.68 9.07 -7.33
C PHE A 22 9.85 10.01 -7.05
N GLU A 23 9.74 11.30 -7.37
CA GLU A 23 10.73 12.33 -7.04
C GLU A 23 10.85 12.53 -5.53
N GLN A 24 9.78 12.35 -4.77
CA GLN A 24 9.80 12.28 -3.32
C GLN A 24 10.30 10.94 -2.77
N GLY A 25 10.80 10.05 -3.64
CA GLY A 25 11.39 8.76 -3.28
C GLY A 25 10.36 7.71 -2.91
N LEU A 26 9.27 7.59 -3.67
CA LEU A 26 8.40 6.41 -3.66
C LEU A 26 9.19 5.15 -4.03
N GLU A 27 9.01 4.10 -3.23
CA GLU A 27 9.70 2.81 -3.41
C GLU A 27 9.06 1.96 -4.50
N SER A 28 7.72 1.84 -4.49
CA SER A 28 6.98 1.08 -5.50
C SER A 28 5.61 1.69 -5.77
N PHE A 29 5.21 1.67 -7.03
CA PHE A 29 3.88 2.06 -7.50
C PHE A 29 3.17 0.84 -8.07
N HIS A 30 1.97 0.55 -7.56
CA HIS A 30 1.16 -0.57 -8.04
C HIS A 30 0.03 -0.05 -8.93
N ILE A 31 -0.03 -0.53 -10.16
CA ILE A 31 -1.15 -0.25 -11.06
C ILE A 31 -2.31 -1.16 -10.66
N TYR A 32 -3.44 -0.55 -10.32
CA TYR A 32 -4.74 -1.18 -10.13
C TYR A 32 -5.76 -0.39 -10.95
N LYS A 33 -6.10 -0.91 -12.13
CA LYS A 33 -7.06 -0.35 -13.08
C LYS A 33 -7.94 -1.51 -13.57
N PRO A 34 -8.95 -1.92 -12.79
CA PRO A 34 -9.73 -3.13 -13.08
C PRO A 34 -10.48 -3.08 -14.42
N ASP A 35 -10.74 -1.87 -14.92
CA ASP A 35 -11.45 -1.66 -16.19
C ASP A 35 -10.50 -1.52 -17.40
N PHE A 36 -9.17 -1.60 -17.20
CA PHE A 36 -8.20 -1.48 -18.28
C PHE A 36 -7.87 -2.85 -18.88
N SER A 37 -7.72 -2.90 -20.20
CA SER A 37 -7.11 -4.03 -20.90
C SER A 37 -5.59 -4.07 -20.67
N SER A 38 -4.95 -5.19 -20.99
CA SER A 38 -3.49 -5.33 -20.93
C SER A 38 -2.75 -4.28 -21.77
N ASP A 39 -3.29 -3.91 -22.94
CA ASP A 39 -2.72 -2.86 -23.79
C ASP A 39 -2.83 -1.48 -23.12
N GLN A 40 -3.98 -1.18 -22.51
CA GLN A 40 -4.17 0.07 -21.76
C GLN A 40 -3.26 0.15 -20.52
N ILE A 41 -3.00 -0.97 -19.85
CA ILE A 41 -2.02 -1.05 -18.76
C ILE A 41 -0.60 -0.79 -19.27
N ALA A 42 -0.23 -1.36 -20.42
CA ALA A 42 1.07 -1.14 -21.05
C ALA A 42 1.24 0.34 -21.46
N GLU A 43 0.23 0.93 -22.08
CA GLU A 43 0.19 2.36 -22.42
C GLU A 43 0.32 3.23 -21.17
N PHE A 44 -0.44 2.94 -20.11
CA PHE A 44 -0.36 3.67 -18.83
C PHE A 44 1.05 3.63 -18.25
N LYS A 45 1.72 2.48 -18.28
CA LYS A 45 3.10 2.33 -17.82
C LYS A 45 4.07 3.16 -18.67
N GLN A 46 3.88 3.20 -20.00
CA GLN A 46 4.74 3.97 -20.91
C GLN A 46 4.64 5.48 -20.71
N GLN A 47 3.50 5.99 -20.22
CA GLN A 47 3.33 7.41 -19.85
C GLN A 47 4.15 7.80 -18.61
N ILE A 48 4.62 6.84 -17.82
CA ILE A 48 5.50 7.08 -16.68
C ILE A 48 6.96 6.96 -17.16
N SER A 49 7.81 7.87 -16.71
CA SER A 49 9.23 7.89 -17.09
C SER A 49 9.92 6.53 -16.91
N ALA A 50 10.64 6.08 -17.94
CA ALA A 50 11.28 4.75 -17.99
C ALA A 50 12.21 4.45 -16.78
N LYS A 51 12.83 5.48 -16.19
CA LYS A 51 13.65 5.34 -14.97
C LYS A 51 12.90 4.82 -13.75
N TYR A 52 11.57 4.82 -13.78
CA TYR A 52 10.71 4.32 -12.72
C TYR A 52 10.10 2.95 -13.02
N HIS A 53 10.27 2.40 -14.24
CA HIS A 53 9.58 1.18 -14.68
C HIS A 53 9.90 -0.07 -13.85
N SER A 54 11.10 -0.18 -13.27
CA SER A 54 11.47 -1.27 -12.36
C SER A 54 10.77 -1.21 -10.99
N ARG A 55 10.13 -0.09 -10.68
CA ARG A 55 9.35 0.16 -9.45
C ARG A 55 7.84 0.19 -9.71
N ILE A 56 7.40 -0.17 -10.92
CA ILE A 56 6.00 -0.22 -11.30
C ILE A 56 5.57 -1.67 -11.44
N MET A 57 4.63 -2.08 -10.59
CA MET A 57 4.12 -3.45 -10.51
C MET A 57 2.62 -3.49 -10.79
N LEU A 58 2.08 -4.63 -11.21
CA LEU A 58 0.63 -4.81 -11.28
C LEU A 58 0.12 -5.25 -9.90
N HIS A 59 -0.93 -4.59 -9.39
CA HIS A 59 -1.44 -4.90 -8.06
C HIS A 59 -2.02 -6.31 -7.95
N GLU A 60 -2.60 -6.80 -9.04
CA GLU A 60 -3.25 -8.11 -9.12
C GLU A 60 -2.28 -9.30 -8.99
N GLU A 61 -1.03 -9.15 -9.42
CA GLU A 61 0.02 -10.19 -9.40
C GLU A 61 0.51 -10.57 -7.99
N TYR A 62 0.09 -9.83 -6.96
CA TYR A 62 0.52 -10.05 -5.57
C TYR A 62 -0.53 -10.75 -4.73
N PHE A 63 -0.06 -11.59 -3.81
CA PHE A 63 -0.88 -12.26 -2.80
C PHE A 63 -1.59 -11.24 -1.91
N LYS A 64 -2.88 -11.50 -1.68
CA LYS A 64 -3.76 -10.70 -0.83
C LYS A 64 -4.45 -11.65 0.12
N PHE A 65 -4.26 -11.41 1.40
CA PHE A 65 -4.94 -12.13 2.47
C PHE A 65 -5.98 -11.20 3.08
N HIS A 66 -7.17 -11.74 3.29
CA HIS A 66 -8.30 -11.04 3.90
C HIS A 66 -8.57 -11.50 5.33
N SER A 67 -7.85 -12.53 5.79
CA SER A 67 -7.88 -13.01 7.15
C SER A 67 -6.50 -13.49 7.60
N LEU A 68 -6.30 -13.53 8.92
CA LEU A 68 -5.07 -14.09 9.50
C LEU A 68 -4.94 -15.58 9.15
N LYS A 69 -6.07 -16.30 9.12
CA LYS A 69 -6.14 -17.72 8.77
C LYS A 69 -5.64 -17.99 7.34
N GLU A 70 -5.99 -17.16 6.37
CA GLU A 70 -5.46 -17.31 5.00
C GLU A 70 -3.94 -17.10 4.95
N LEU A 71 -3.46 -16.06 5.65
CA LEU A 71 -2.02 -15.76 5.74
C LEU A 71 -1.22 -16.92 6.37
N GLU A 72 -1.74 -17.51 7.44
CA GLU A 72 -1.08 -18.63 8.14
C GLU A 72 -1.13 -19.94 7.36
N ASN A 73 -2.22 -20.18 6.62
CA ASN A 73 -2.39 -21.39 5.81
C ASN A 73 -1.67 -21.33 4.46
N CYS A 74 -1.18 -20.16 4.05
CA CYS A 74 -0.45 -20.01 2.80
C CYS A 74 0.90 -20.74 2.87
N LYS A 75 1.09 -21.69 1.94
CA LYS A 75 2.34 -22.47 1.77
C LYS A 75 3.16 -22.01 0.57
N GLU A 76 2.59 -21.13 -0.25
CA GLU A 76 3.24 -20.59 -1.44
C GLU A 76 4.26 -19.51 -1.06
N LYS A 77 5.32 -19.40 -1.85
CA LYS A 77 6.34 -18.37 -1.65
C LYS A 77 5.93 -17.09 -2.38
N TYR A 78 6.20 -15.96 -1.76
CA TYR A 78 5.98 -14.64 -2.32
C TYR A 78 7.06 -13.67 -1.80
N ASP A 79 7.40 -12.65 -2.60
CA ASP A 79 8.36 -11.62 -2.16
C ASP A 79 7.79 -10.75 -1.03
N TYR A 80 6.50 -10.44 -1.14
CA TYR A 80 5.66 -9.84 -0.10
C TYR A 80 4.19 -10.10 -0.42
N ALA A 81 3.34 -9.99 0.61
CA ALA A 81 1.90 -10.11 0.47
C ALA A 81 1.19 -8.96 1.18
N PHE A 82 -0.04 -8.68 0.75
CA PHE A 82 -0.91 -7.71 1.39
C PHE A 82 -1.81 -8.40 2.42
N LEU A 83 -1.99 -7.77 3.58
CA LEU A 83 -3.06 -8.11 4.52
C LEU A 83 -4.02 -6.94 4.58
N SER A 84 -5.31 -7.18 4.27
CA SER A 84 -6.30 -6.10 4.15
C SER A 84 -7.75 -6.55 4.33
N PRO A 85 -8.66 -5.67 4.82
CA PRO A 85 -8.36 -4.34 5.35
C PRO A 85 -7.77 -4.38 6.77
N VAL A 86 -6.72 -3.59 7.03
CA VAL A 86 -6.17 -3.43 8.39
C VAL A 86 -7.04 -2.53 9.26
N PHE A 87 -7.60 -1.47 8.67
CA PHE A 87 -8.55 -0.59 9.34
C PHE A 87 -9.81 -0.43 8.49
N ASP A 88 -10.91 -0.06 9.15
CA ASP A 88 -12.18 0.23 8.50
C ASP A 88 -12.00 1.26 7.38
N SER A 89 -12.75 1.08 6.30
CA SER A 89 -12.72 2.06 5.22
C SER A 89 -13.33 3.37 5.70
N ILE A 90 -12.57 4.45 5.62
CA ILE A 90 -13.03 5.83 5.86
C ILE A 90 -14.23 6.20 4.95
N SER A 91 -14.47 5.46 3.84
CA SER A 91 -15.44 5.85 2.80
C SER A 91 -16.39 4.76 2.30
N LYS A 92 -16.32 3.52 2.80
CA LYS A 92 -17.28 2.45 2.45
C LYS A 92 -18.00 2.02 3.72
N ALA A 93 -19.22 2.54 3.93
CA ALA A 93 -20.09 2.11 5.03
C ALA A 93 -20.32 0.59 4.92
N GLY A 94 -19.87 -0.17 5.92
CA GLY A 94 -20.01 -1.63 5.99
C GLY A 94 -18.73 -2.44 5.74
N TYR A 95 -17.64 -1.83 5.26
CA TYR A 95 -16.35 -2.53 5.10
C TYR A 95 -15.52 -2.41 6.39
N LYS A 96 -15.85 -3.25 7.37
CA LYS A 96 -15.16 -3.30 8.68
C LYS A 96 -14.00 -4.29 8.65
N SER A 97 -12.87 -3.90 9.20
CA SER A 97 -11.78 -4.84 9.46
C SER A 97 -12.23 -5.87 10.48
N GLN A 98 -12.01 -7.15 10.14
CA GLN A 98 -12.22 -8.27 11.04
C GLN A 98 -10.92 -8.71 11.72
N LEU A 99 -9.82 -7.98 11.51
CA LEU A 99 -8.51 -8.36 12.01
C LEU A 99 -8.36 -7.96 13.48
N ASN A 100 -8.07 -8.93 14.33
CA ASN A 100 -7.59 -8.67 15.68
C ASN A 100 -6.11 -8.27 15.60
N LEU A 101 -5.81 -6.97 15.74
CA LEU A 101 -4.45 -6.44 15.59
C LEU A 101 -3.44 -7.03 16.58
N LYS A 102 -3.89 -7.52 17.75
CA LYS A 102 -3.04 -8.23 18.72
C LYS A 102 -2.60 -9.59 18.19
N GLU A 103 -3.53 -10.34 17.59
CA GLU A 103 -3.22 -11.64 16.97
C GLU A 103 -2.33 -11.45 15.74
N VAL A 104 -2.64 -10.46 14.89
CA VAL A 104 -1.77 -10.09 13.76
C VAL A 104 -0.36 -9.78 14.25
N SER A 105 -0.20 -8.98 15.30
CA SER A 105 1.13 -8.67 15.85
C SER A 105 1.87 -9.92 16.33
N ASN A 106 1.18 -10.85 17.00
CA ASN A 106 1.78 -12.10 17.45
C ASN A 106 2.26 -12.98 16.28
N VAL A 107 1.49 -13.06 15.20
CA VAL A 107 1.88 -13.80 13.99
C VAL A 107 3.05 -13.12 13.29
N LEU A 108 2.97 -11.80 13.06
CA LEU A 108 4.01 -11.06 12.32
C LEU A 108 5.36 -11.04 13.06
N LYS A 109 5.37 -11.00 14.40
CA LYS A 109 6.61 -11.09 15.19
C LYS A 109 7.40 -12.38 14.96
N ASN A 110 6.69 -13.47 14.66
CA ASN A 110 7.29 -14.80 14.50
C ASN A 110 7.45 -15.21 13.03
N LYS A 111 6.97 -14.39 12.09
CA LYS A 111 7.01 -14.68 10.65
C LYS A 111 8.11 -13.85 9.99
N LYS A 112 8.87 -14.47 9.09
CA LYS A 112 9.92 -13.77 8.31
C LYS A 112 9.38 -13.12 7.02
N ASP A 113 8.14 -13.43 6.66
CA ASP A 113 7.51 -12.98 5.43
C ASP A 113 7.23 -11.48 5.49
N LYS A 114 7.44 -10.80 4.35
CA LYS A 114 7.16 -9.36 4.24
C LYS A 114 5.67 -9.14 4.06
N ILE A 115 4.99 -8.74 5.12
CA ILE A 115 3.55 -8.44 5.07
C ILE A 115 3.35 -6.93 5.02
N ILE A 116 2.66 -6.48 4.00
CA ILE A 116 2.33 -5.09 3.73
C ILE A 116 0.91 -4.81 4.20
N ALA A 117 0.75 -3.85 5.10
CA ALA A 117 -0.56 -3.40 5.56
C ALA A 117 -1.27 -2.66 4.43
N LEU A 118 -2.53 -3.01 4.17
CA LEU A 118 -3.40 -2.31 3.22
C LEU A 118 -4.82 -2.14 3.78
N GLY A 119 -5.45 -1.00 3.48
CA GLY A 119 -6.84 -0.71 3.83
C GLY A 119 -6.99 0.17 5.07
N GLY A 120 -7.55 1.37 4.88
CA GLY A 120 -7.83 2.34 5.96
C GLY A 120 -6.58 2.98 6.57
N ILE A 121 -5.46 3.01 5.84
CA ILE A 121 -4.18 3.54 6.34
C ILE A 121 -4.01 5.00 5.93
N ASP A 122 -3.75 5.85 6.91
CA ASP A 122 -3.37 7.26 6.76
C ASP A 122 -2.22 7.61 7.72
N GLU A 123 -1.93 8.90 7.88
CA GLU A 123 -0.83 9.39 8.71
C GLU A 123 -0.98 9.10 10.22
N ASP A 124 -2.21 8.91 10.71
CA ASP A 124 -2.47 8.72 12.14
C ASP A 124 -2.38 7.24 12.55
N LYS A 125 -2.41 6.33 11.57
CA LYS A 125 -2.26 4.88 11.80
C LYS A 125 -0.82 4.38 11.70
N ILE A 126 0.12 5.23 11.28
CA ILE A 126 1.50 4.80 10.98
C ILE A 126 2.20 4.18 12.19
N ASN A 127 2.15 4.80 13.37
CA ASN A 127 2.81 4.26 14.56
C ASN A 127 2.18 2.93 14.99
N THR A 128 0.85 2.82 14.94
CA THR A 128 0.15 1.55 15.22
C THR A 128 0.60 0.43 14.29
N ILE A 129 0.72 0.69 12.98
CA ILE A 129 1.15 -0.31 11.99
C ILE A 129 2.59 -0.78 12.26
N LYS A 130 3.48 0.16 12.62
CA LYS A 130 4.87 -0.16 12.96
C LYS A 130 4.95 -1.02 14.22
N ALA A 131 4.21 -0.65 15.27
CA ALA A 131 4.16 -1.41 16.53
C ALA A 131 3.59 -2.84 16.34
N ILE A 132 2.67 -3.03 15.39
CA ILE A 132 2.14 -4.36 15.05
C ILE A 132 3.22 -5.24 14.41
N GLY A 133 4.14 -4.66 13.63
CA GLY A 133 5.25 -5.37 12.98
C GLY A 133 5.09 -5.58 11.48
N PHE A 134 4.23 -4.80 10.81
CA PHE A 134 4.16 -4.84 9.35
C PHE A 134 5.46 -4.36 8.70
N SER A 135 5.88 -5.01 7.62
CA SER A 135 7.11 -4.67 6.89
C SER A 135 6.96 -3.46 5.96
N GLY A 136 5.71 -3.06 5.70
CA GLY A 136 5.40 -1.92 4.85
C GLY A 136 3.94 -1.51 4.89
N ILE A 137 3.64 -0.43 4.19
CA ILE A 137 2.30 0.11 4.01
C ILE A 137 1.97 0.28 2.53
N ALA A 138 0.70 0.12 2.20
CA ALA A 138 0.15 0.44 0.90
C ALA A 138 -0.94 1.49 1.02
N LEU A 139 -0.79 2.55 0.23
CA LEU A 139 -1.61 3.75 0.27
C LEU A 139 -2.43 3.88 -1.01
N LEU A 140 -3.72 4.15 -0.86
CA LEU A 140 -4.64 4.41 -1.96
C LEU A 140 -5.51 5.62 -1.62
N GLY A 141 -6.48 5.44 -0.73
CA GLY A 141 -7.42 6.49 -0.34
C GLY A 141 -6.74 7.71 0.28
N ALA A 142 -5.76 7.51 1.17
CA ALA A 142 -5.03 8.60 1.81
C ALA A 142 -4.28 9.50 0.82
N ILE A 143 -3.86 8.97 -0.34
CA ILE A 143 -3.17 9.76 -1.37
C ILE A 143 -4.19 10.39 -2.31
N TRP A 144 -5.03 9.57 -2.95
CA TRP A 144 -5.88 10.02 -4.05
C TRP A 144 -7.12 10.81 -3.62
N LYS A 145 -7.51 10.75 -2.34
CA LYS A 145 -8.61 11.57 -1.79
C LYS A 145 -8.11 12.82 -1.08
N SER A 146 -6.80 13.05 -1.04
CA SER A 146 -6.23 14.25 -0.43
C SER A 146 -6.23 15.40 -1.44
N ASP A 147 -6.53 16.61 -0.97
CA ASP A 147 -6.39 17.84 -1.76
C ASP A 147 -4.93 18.09 -2.19
N ASN A 148 -3.96 17.55 -1.44
CA ASN A 148 -2.55 17.63 -1.78
C ASN A 148 -1.86 16.27 -1.62
N PRO A 149 -1.99 15.36 -2.62
CA PRO A 149 -1.49 13.99 -2.56
C PRO A 149 0.01 13.90 -2.26
N VAL A 150 0.81 14.79 -2.87
CA VAL A 150 2.28 14.79 -2.71
C VAL A 150 2.67 15.23 -1.31
N LYS A 151 2.04 16.29 -0.76
CA LYS A 151 2.26 16.70 0.64
C LYS A 151 1.87 15.59 1.60
N LYS A 152 0.71 14.95 1.38
CA LYS A 152 0.23 13.86 2.23
C LYS A 152 1.18 12.66 2.19
N PHE A 153 1.70 12.30 1.01
CA PHE A 153 2.72 11.27 0.88
C PHE A 153 3.99 11.59 1.67
N LYS A 154 4.53 12.82 1.58
CA LYS A 154 5.71 13.22 2.36
C LYS A 154 5.49 13.05 3.86
N GLN A 155 4.35 13.51 4.37
CA GLN A 155 3.99 13.39 5.79
C GLN A 155 3.96 11.93 6.26
N ILE A 156 3.30 11.07 5.49
CA ILE A 156 3.23 9.63 5.78
C ILE A 156 4.62 9.00 5.71
N LYS A 157 5.40 9.32 4.68
CA LYS A 157 6.76 8.81 4.49
C LYS A 157 7.68 9.21 5.64
N GLU A 158 7.65 10.46 6.08
CA GLU A 158 8.44 10.93 7.22
C GLU A 158 8.08 10.17 8.50
N LYS A 159 6.79 10.01 8.81
CA LYS A 159 6.34 9.20 9.95
C LYS A 159 6.77 7.73 9.82
N TRP A 160 6.68 7.16 8.62
CA TRP A 160 7.07 5.78 8.35
C TRP A 160 8.58 5.57 8.53
N LEU A 161 9.42 6.51 8.12
CA LEU A 161 10.88 6.40 8.19
C LEU A 161 11.47 6.78 9.55
N LYS A 162 10.80 7.61 10.35
CA LYS A 162 11.26 7.95 11.70
C LYS A 162 11.31 6.70 12.58
N SER A 163 12.49 6.27 13.00
CA SER A 163 12.60 5.25 14.06
C SER A 163 11.91 5.76 15.32
N GLU A 164 11.12 4.93 15.99
CA GLU A 164 10.74 5.23 17.36
C GLU A 164 12.03 5.20 18.17
N LEU A 165 12.50 6.38 18.61
CA LEU A 165 13.46 6.46 19.69
C LEU A 165 12.76 5.83 20.89
N VAL A 166 13.16 4.59 21.21
CA VAL A 166 12.80 3.95 22.46
C VAL A 166 13.45 4.80 23.56
N HIS A 167 12.64 5.59 24.26
CA HIS A 167 13.01 6.17 25.56
C HIS A 167 12.65 5.18 26.65
#